data_AF-A0A940TID1-F1
#
_entry.id   AF-A0A940TID1-F1
#
_cell.length_a   1.000
_cell.length_b   1.000
_cell.length_c   1.000
_cell.angle_alpha   90.00
_cell.angle_beta   90.00
_cell.angle_gamma   90.00
#
_symmetry.space_group_name_H-M   'P 1'
#
loop_
_entity.id
_entity.type
_entity.pdbx_description
1 polymer ?
#
loop_
_entity_poly.entity_id
_entity_poly.type
_entity_poly.pdbx_seq_one_letter_code
_entity_poly.pdbx_strand_id
1 'polypeptide(L)'
;MKLSGSQIIIEVLIEQGCDCIFGYPGGQVINIYDALYEYQDRIKHVLTAHEQGASHAADGYARSTGKTGVCLATSGPGATNLVTGIATAYLDSVPMVAITGNVPCSLLGRDSFQEVDICGITLPITKHNYIVKDVNELADTLREAFLIARSGRPGPVLVDIPKNVQVAVTEFTNKPVASPLPVPEADENLLAEAAKLIAESKKPYIYAGGGAISGDAGKEIEKLAELTDAYIGCSMMGISAVPFSNPRFLGMQGMHGHYASSMAQAEADLVICAGARFSDRATGKKDVYTRNCRIIHIDIDAAEIDKNIISDVGITGDIKSTLAKLISMVGKKSNPEWKAQVEKFRAD
;
A
#
# COMPACT_ATOMS: atom_id res chain seq x y z
N MET A 1 29.92 15.96 -4.32
CA MET A 1 30.42 15.51 -5.63
C MET A 1 29.56 16.17 -6.69
N LYS A 2 30.11 16.71 -7.77
CA LYS A 2 29.28 17.36 -8.80
C LYS A 2 28.67 16.32 -9.73
N LEU A 3 27.35 16.29 -9.82
CA LEU A 3 26.59 15.38 -10.67
C LEU A 3 25.53 16.14 -11.45
N SER A 4 25.20 15.64 -12.64
CA SER A 4 24.00 16.08 -13.37
C SER A 4 22.73 15.65 -12.63
N GLY A 5 21.61 16.34 -12.86
CA GLY A 5 20.31 15.94 -12.34
C GLY A 5 19.95 14.49 -12.70
N SER A 6 20.25 14.05 -13.91
CA SER A 6 20.07 12.67 -14.35
C SER A 6 20.87 11.67 -13.51
N GLN A 7 22.15 11.95 -13.22
CA GLN A 7 22.96 11.10 -12.35
C GLN A 7 22.47 11.14 -10.89
N ILE A 8 22.01 12.30 -10.41
CA ILE A 8 21.41 12.45 -9.08
C ILE A 8 20.17 11.56 -8.94
N ILE A 9 19.30 11.51 -9.96
CA ILE A 9 18.13 10.61 -9.94
C ILE A 9 18.61 9.18 -9.68
N ILE A 10 19.57 8.68 -10.45
CA ILE A 10 20.04 7.29 -10.32
C ILE A 10 20.72 7.03 -8.97
N GLU A 11 21.56 7.96 -8.49
CA GLU A 11 22.19 7.82 -7.17
C GLU A 11 21.17 7.79 -6.04
N VAL A 12 20.10 8.60 -6.11
CA VAL A 12 19.03 8.56 -5.10
C VAL A 12 18.22 7.27 -5.20
N LEU A 13 17.94 6.75 -6.39
CA LEU A 13 17.27 5.45 -6.53
C LEU A 13 18.08 4.35 -5.82
N ILE A 14 19.39 4.28 -6.09
CA ILE A 14 20.30 3.31 -5.48
C ILE A 14 20.37 3.53 -3.96
N GLU A 15 20.47 4.79 -3.51
CA GLU A 15 20.43 5.16 -2.10
C GLU A 15 19.17 4.61 -1.40
N GLN A 16 18.01 4.69 -2.05
CA GLN A 16 16.73 4.20 -1.52
C GLN A 16 16.55 2.67 -1.65
N GLY A 17 17.59 1.94 -2.05
CA GLY A 17 17.56 0.48 -2.17
C GLY A 17 16.87 -0.06 -3.43
N CYS A 18 16.62 0.81 -4.41
CA CYS A 18 16.11 0.43 -5.72
C CYS A 18 17.20 -0.28 -6.51
N ASP A 19 16.92 -1.52 -6.91
CA ASP A 19 17.79 -2.33 -7.77
C ASP A 19 17.24 -2.48 -9.20
N CYS A 20 15.99 -2.06 -9.43
CA CYS A 20 15.27 -2.28 -10.67
C CYS A 20 14.29 -1.13 -10.96
N ILE A 21 14.38 -0.57 -12.17
CA ILE A 21 13.47 0.47 -12.67
C ILE A 21 12.83 0.02 -13.98
N PHE A 22 11.54 0.28 -14.14
CA PHE A 22 10.75 -0.11 -15.31
C PHE A 22 10.42 1.13 -16.13
N GLY A 23 10.60 1.12 -17.45
CA GLY A 23 10.27 2.34 -18.20
C GLY A 23 10.25 2.21 -19.70
N TYR A 24 9.92 3.34 -20.33
CA TYR A 24 10.01 3.57 -21.77
C TYR A 24 10.73 4.90 -22.08
N PRO A 25 11.68 4.94 -23.04
CA PRO A 25 12.46 6.14 -23.33
C PRO A 25 11.68 7.20 -24.12
N GLY A 26 12.15 8.45 -24.07
CA GLY A 26 11.66 9.53 -24.90
C GLY A 26 12.43 10.83 -24.74
N GLY A 27 12.16 11.81 -25.60
CA GLY A 27 12.99 13.01 -25.74
C GLY A 27 13.13 13.88 -24.48
N GLN A 28 12.14 13.84 -23.58
CA GLN A 28 12.18 14.55 -22.30
C GLN A 28 12.77 13.75 -21.13
N VAL A 29 13.22 12.51 -21.34
CA VAL A 29 13.94 11.72 -20.32
C VAL A 29 15.23 11.08 -20.85
N ILE A 30 15.65 11.43 -22.07
CA ILE A 30 16.79 10.77 -22.72
C ILE A 30 18.08 10.89 -21.90
N ASN A 31 18.27 12.01 -21.19
CA ASN A 31 19.42 12.20 -20.31
C ASN A 31 19.38 11.28 -19.09
N ILE A 32 18.19 10.92 -18.58
CA ILE A 32 18.04 9.91 -17.53
C ILE A 32 18.40 8.52 -18.09
N TYR A 33 18.05 8.23 -19.34
CA TYR A 33 18.45 6.98 -19.99
C TYR A 33 19.95 6.88 -20.24
N ASP A 34 20.61 7.98 -20.59
CA ASP A 34 22.07 8.04 -20.67
C ASP A 34 22.71 7.72 -19.30
N ALA A 35 22.17 8.31 -18.22
CA ALA A 35 22.63 8.00 -16.87
C ALA A 35 22.33 6.54 -16.47
N LEU A 36 21.18 5.96 -16.85
CA LEU A 36 20.90 4.55 -16.62
C LEU A 36 21.93 3.64 -17.32
N TYR A 37 22.39 4.01 -18.51
CA TYR A 37 23.44 3.29 -19.21
C TYR A 37 24.80 3.41 -18.50
N GLU A 38 25.17 4.60 -18.02
CA GLU A 38 26.38 4.80 -17.20
C GLU A 38 26.37 3.94 -15.92
N TYR A 39 25.18 3.69 -15.35
CA TYR A 39 24.98 3.01 -14.07
C TYR A 39 24.49 1.56 -14.20
N GLN A 40 24.56 0.96 -15.39
CA GLN A 40 23.98 -0.36 -15.68
C GLN A 40 24.51 -1.50 -14.80
N ASP A 41 25.71 -1.36 -14.22
CA ASP A 41 26.29 -2.32 -13.29
C ASP A 41 25.73 -2.21 -11.85
N ARG A 42 25.00 -1.14 -11.55
CA ARG A 42 24.48 -0.82 -10.21
C ARG A 42 22.96 -0.86 -10.11
N ILE A 43 22.25 -0.58 -11.21
CA ILE A 43 20.79 -0.60 -11.26
C ILE A 43 20.32 -1.22 -12.57
N LYS A 44 19.32 -2.10 -12.50
CA LYS A 44 18.74 -2.73 -13.68
C LYS A 44 17.64 -1.86 -14.26
N HIS A 45 17.72 -1.54 -15.55
CA HIS A 45 16.57 -1.03 -16.30
C HIS A 45 15.85 -2.16 -17.03
N VAL A 46 14.53 -2.17 -16.93
CA VAL A 46 13.65 -3.06 -17.69
C VAL A 46 12.87 -2.21 -18.68
N LEU A 47 13.28 -2.28 -19.95
CA LEU A 47 12.54 -1.70 -21.05
C LEU A 47 11.23 -2.45 -21.25
N THR A 48 10.12 -1.71 -21.26
CA THR A 48 8.79 -2.25 -21.55
C THR A 48 8.40 -1.93 -22.99
N ALA A 49 7.31 -2.53 -23.49
CA ALA A 49 6.75 -2.19 -24.82
C ALA A 49 5.77 -1.00 -24.76
N HIS A 50 5.33 -0.61 -23.56
CA HIS A 50 4.35 0.44 -23.31
C HIS A 50 4.48 0.90 -21.84
N GLU A 51 4.33 2.21 -21.56
CA GLU A 51 4.51 2.75 -20.20
C GLU A 51 3.50 2.20 -19.20
N GLN A 52 2.27 1.89 -19.63
CA GLN A 52 1.32 1.16 -18.79
C GLN A 52 1.91 -0.17 -18.27
N GLY A 53 2.65 -0.90 -19.13
CA GLY A 53 3.38 -2.09 -18.72
C GLY A 53 4.47 -1.79 -17.70
N ALA A 54 5.16 -0.64 -17.82
CA ALA A 54 6.16 -0.21 -16.84
C ALA A 54 5.53 0.07 -15.46
N SER A 55 4.42 0.80 -15.43
CA SER A 55 3.72 1.08 -14.17
C SER A 55 3.18 -0.17 -13.48
N HIS A 56 2.61 -1.14 -14.22
CA HIS A 56 2.18 -2.41 -13.64
C HIS A 56 3.34 -3.34 -13.24
N ALA A 57 4.46 -3.31 -13.97
CA ALA A 57 5.65 -4.04 -13.56
C ALA A 57 6.24 -3.49 -12.26
N ALA A 58 6.24 -2.16 -12.08
CA ALA A 58 6.62 -1.52 -10.83
C ALA A 58 5.67 -1.89 -9.66
N ASP A 59 4.35 -1.93 -9.90
CA ASP A 59 3.37 -2.41 -8.92
C ASP A 59 3.63 -3.87 -8.50
N GLY A 60 3.80 -4.78 -9.47
CA GLY A 60 4.10 -6.18 -9.21
C GLY A 60 5.44 -6.41 -8.51
N TYR A 61 6.47 -5.63 -8.88
CA TYR A 61 7.77 -5.64 -8.20
C TYR A 61 7.62 -5.23 -6.73
N ALA A 62 6.87 -4.16 -6.45
CA ALA A 62 6.67 -3.69 -5.08
C ALA A 62 5.99 -4.76 -4.21
N ARG A 63 4.93 -5.40 -4.74
CA ARG A 63 4.19 -6.46 -4.02
C ARG A 63 5.02 -7.71 -3.78
N SER A 64 5.88 -8.09 -4.73
CA SER A 64 6.66 -9.34 -4.64
C SER A 64 7.94 -9.20 -3.81
N THR A 65 8.47 -7.99 -3.68
CA THR A 65 9.75 -7.74 -2.98
C THR A 65 9.60 -7.01 -1.64
N GLY A 66 8.47 -6.33 -1.42
CA GLY A 66 8.29 -5.40 -0.30
C GLY A 66 9.02 -4.06 -0.46
N LYS A 67 9.70 -3.83 -1.60
CA LYS A 67 10.39 -2.58 -1.91
C LYS A 67 9.45 -1.58 -2.60
N THR A 68 9.87 -0.32 -2.72
CA THR A 68 9.15 0.68 -3.51
C THR A 68 9.37 0.43 -5.00
N GLY A 69 8.29 0.28 -5.76
CA GLY A 69 8.37 0.14 -7.22
C GLY A 69 8.68 1.46 -7.90
N VAL A 70 9.52 1.45 -8.94
CA VAL A 70 9.89 2.67 -9.67
C VAL A 70 9.55 2.52 -11.15
N CYS A 71 8.76 3.45 -11.70
CA CYS A 71 8.50 3.52 -13.13
C CYS A 71 8.96 4.86 -13.72
N LEU A 72 9.43 4.83 -14.97
CA LEU A 72 9.97 5.98 -15.70
C LEU A 72 9.29 6.13 -17.07
N ALA A 73 8.73 7.30 -17.33
CA ALA A 73 8.18 7.66 -18.64
C ALA A 73 8.65 9.04 -19.11
N THR A 74 8.61 9.26 -20.42
CA THR A 74 8.80 10.61 -20.97
C THR A 74 7.60 11.52 -20.70
N SER A 75 7.63 12.76 -21.19
CA SER A 75 6.53 13.71 -21.03
C SER A 75 5.29 13.34 -21.84
N GLY A 76 4.24 14.15 -21.72
CA GLY A 76 3.07 14.08 -22.59
C GLY A 76 2.44 12.68 -22.60
N PRO A 77 2.38 12.01 -23.76
CA PRO A 77 1.71 10.71 -23.88
C PRO A 77 2.35 9.62 -23.00
N GLY A 78 3.67 9.63 -22.82
CA GLY A 78 4.35 8.63 -21.99
C GLY A 78 3.92 8.76 -20.53
N ALA A 79 3.88 9.99 -20.02
CA ALA A 79 3.41 10.29 -18.68
C ALA A 79 1.93 9.89 -18.49
N THR A 80 1.04 10.24 -19.44
CA THR A 80 -0.38 9.87 -19.35
C THR A 80 -0.63 8.36 -19.44
N ASN A 81 0.25 7.61 -20.10
CA ASN A 81 0.16 6.15 -20.16
C ASN A 81 0.44 5.46 -18.81
N LEU A 82 1.06 6.16 -17.84
CA LEU A 82 1.26 5.64 -16.47
C LEU A 82 0.00 5.72 -15.60
N VAL A 83 -0.99 6.54 -15.97
CA VAL A 83 -2.15 6.89 -15.12
C VAL A 83 -2.88 5.66 -14.59
N THR A 84 -3.14 4.66 -15.43
CA THR A 84 -3.85 3.44 -15.00
C THR A 84 -3.06 2.62 -13.97
N GLY A 85 -1.74 2.49 -14.14
CA GLY A 85 -0.91 1.76 -13.19
C GLY A 85 -0.70 2.53 -11.88
N ILE A 86 -0.60 3.87 -11.95
CA ILE A 86 -0.61 4.74 -10.76
C ILE A 86 -1.92 4.57 -9.99
N ALA A 87 -3.07 4.61 -10.67
CA ALA A 87 -4.37 4.41 -10.05
C ALA A 87 -4.50 3.01 -9.40
N THR A 88 -3.95 1.99 -10.05
CA THR A 88 -3.89 0.62 -9.50
C THR A 88 -3.11 0.61 -8.18
N ALA A 89 -1.89 1.16 -8.18
CA ALA A 89 -1.06 1.23 -6.98
C ALA A 89 -1.72 2.04 -5.85
N TYR A 90 -2.40 3.15 -6.18
CA TYR A 90 -3.11 3.97 -5.21
C TYR A 90 -4.27 3.22 -4.55
N LEU A 91 -5.13 2.60 -5.35
CA LEU A 91 -6.31 1.92 -4.86
C LEU A 91 -5.98 0.68 -4.02
N ASP A 92 -4.80 0.08 -4.24
CA ASP A 92 -4.34 -1.12 -3.56
C ASP A 92 -3.27 -0.86 -2.49
N SER A 93 -2.93 0.41 -2.25
CA SER A 93 -1.96 0.83 -1.23
C SER A 93 -0.54 0.29 -1.47
N VAL A 94 -0.06 0.39 -2.71
CA VAL A 94 1.26 -0.09 -3.13
C VAL A 94 2.26 1.06 -3.19
N PRO A 95 3.45 0.94 -2.53
CA PRO A 95 4.47 1.98 -2.58
C PRO A 95 5.10 2.05 -3.97
N MET A 96 4.92 3.19 -4.63
CA MET A 96 5.47 3.44 -5.97
C MET A 96 6.00 4.87 -6.09
N VAL A 97 7.10 5.06 -6.82
CA VAL A 97 7.55 6.36 -7.29
C VAL A 97 7.50 6.37 -8.82
N ALA A 98 6.61 7.19 -9.38
CA ALA A 98 6.47 7.40 -10.81
C ALA A 98 7.26 8.64 -11.22
N ILE A 99 8.29 8.44 -12.04
CA ILE A 99 9.16 9.52 -12.53
C ILE A 99 8.75 9.85 -13.96
N THR A 100 8.45 11.12 -14.22
CA THR A 100 8.17 11.62 -15.56
C THR A 100 9.15 12.71 -15.95
N GLY A 101 9.53 12.75 -17.22
CA GLY A 101 10.20 13.93 -17.77
C GLY A 101 9.17 14.96 -18.21
N ASN A 102 9.59 16.22 -18.29
CA ASN A 102 8.79 17.28 -18.91
C ASN A 102 9.63 18.22 -19.77
N VAL A 103 8.96 19.08 -20.53
CA VAL A 103 9.62 20.18 -21.25
C VAL A 103 10.41 21.07 -20.27
N PRO A 104 11.46 21.78 -20.72
CA PRO A 104 12.18 22.72 -19.87
C PRO A 104 11.25 23.71 -19.14
N CYS A 105 11.62 24.13 -17.93
CA CYS A 105 10.84 25.06 -17.11
C CYS A 105 10.43 26.33 -17.86
N SER A 106 11.28 26.83 -18.75
CA SER A 106 11.01 28.01 -19.56
C SER A 106 9.89 27.81 -20.60
N LEU A 107 9.51 26.58 -20.89
CA LEU A 107 8.47 26.19 -21.86
C LEU A 107 7.18 25.70 -21.20
N LEU A 108 7.17 25.51 -19.88
CA LEU A 108 5.96 25.13 -19.15
C LEU A 108 4.87 26.21 -19.28
N GLY A 109 3.62 25.77 -19.41
CA GLY A 109 2.42 26.58 -19.62
C GLY A 109 2.28 27.15 -21.03
N ARG A 110 2.96 26.61 -22.04
CA ARG A 110 2.97 27.17 -23.41
C ARG A 110 2.41 26.23 -24.48
N ASP A 111 1.77 25.14 -24.07
CA ASP A 111 1.30 24.08 -24.96
C ASP A 111 2.43 23.57 -25.87
N SER A 112 3.61 23.40 -25.26
CA SER A 112 4.81 22.96 -25.95
C SER A 112 4.66 21.52 -26.45
N PHE A 113 5.48 21.12 -27.41
CA PHE A 113 5.43 19.76 -27.95
C PHE A 113 5.63 18.71 -26.84
N GLN A 114 4.65 17.81 -26.71
CA GLN A 114 4.55 16.79 -25.66
C GLN A 114 4.52 17.35 -24.23
N GLU A 115 4.06 18.59 -24.03
CA GLU A 115 3.73 19.12 -22.72
C GLU A 115 2.35 18.61 -22.27
N VAL A 116 2.25 18.18 -21.02
CA VAL A 116 0.97 17.88 -20.35
C VAL A 116 1.09 18.19 -18.86
N ASP A 117 0.03 18.69 -18.24
CA ASP A 117 -0.05 18.81 -16.78
C ASP A 117 -0.32 17.44 -16.14
N ILE A 118 0.73 16.61 -16.08
CA ILE A 118 0.61 15.27 -15.50
C ILE A 118 0.27 15.32 -14.01
N CYS A 119 0.76 16.33 -13.28
CA CYS A 119 0.46 16.50 -11.86
C CYS A 119 -1.03 16.77 -11.63
N GLY A 120 -1.66 17.60 -12.46
CA GLY A 120 -3.11 17.81 -12.42
C GLY A 120 -3.88 16.52 -12.72
N ILE A 121 -3.42 15.73 -13.69
CA ILE A 121 -4.06 14.46 -14.09
C ILE A 121 -3.97 13.40 -12.97
N THR A 122 -2.83 13.27 -12.29
CA THR A 122 -2.60 12.21 -11.30
C THR A 122 -2.89 12.63 -9.86
N LEU A 123 -3.23 13.90 -9.61
CA LEU A 123 -3.55 14.41 -8.27
C LEU A 123 -4.55 13.53 -7.48
N PRO A 124 -5.67 13.03 -8.05
CA PRO A 124 -6.65 12.24 -7.28
C PRO A 124 -6.21 10.78 -7.03
N ILE A 125 -5.12 10.34 -7.66
CA ILE A 125 -4.65 8.95 -7.64
C ILE A 125 -3.20 8.83 -7.15
N THR A 126 -2.72 9.83 -6.41
CA THR A 126 -1.39 9.87 -5.83
C THR A 126 -1.46 10.34 -4.39
N LYS A 127 -0.49 9.96 -3.58
CA LYS A 127 -0.32 10.53 -2.23
C LYS A 127 0.23 11.94 -2.29
N HIS A 128 1.09 12.19 -3.27
CA HIS A 128 1.68 13.50 -3.52
C HIS A 128 2.22 13.57 -4.96
N ASN A 129 2.33 14.79 -5.47
CA ASN A 129 2.90 15.10 -6.77
C ASN A 129 3.91 16.23 -6.63
N TYR A 130 5.06 16.08 -7.30
CA TYR A 130 6.09 17.11 -7.39
C TYR A 130 6.32 17.53 -8.83
N ILE A 131 6.59 18.82 -9.04
CA ILE A 131 7.27 19.33 -10.24
C ILE A 131 8.57 19.95 -9.77
N VAL A 132 9.70 19.28 -10.02
CA VAL A 132 11.01 19.73 -9.54
C VAL A 132 11.55 20.79 -10.49
N LYS A 133 11.59 22.06 -10.07
CA LYS A 133 11.99 23.18 -10.95
C LYS A 133 13.45 23.62 -10.79
N ASP A 134 14.11 23.19 -9.72
CA ASP A 134 15.52 23.44 -9.41
C ASP A 134 16.26 22.12 -9.14
N VAL A 135 17.43 21.95 -9.75
CA VAL A 135 18.29 20.79 -9.54
C VAL A 135 18.80 20.69 -8.10
N ASN A 136 18.89 21.80 -7.38
CA ASN A 136 19.31 21.81 -5.98
C ASN A 136 18.29 21.14 -5.04
N GLU A 137 17.02 21.08 -5.45
CA GLU A 137 15.93 20.45 -4.69
C GLU A 137 15.72 18.98 -5.06
N LEU A 138 16.18 18.58 -6.26
CA LEU A 138 15.91 17.28 -6.86
C LEU A 138 16.21 16.09 -5.95
N ALA A 139 17.38 16.06 -5.33
CA ALA A 139 17.79 14.93 -4.51
C ALA A 139 16.87 14.76 -3.28
N ASP A 140 16.54 15.87 -2.62
CA ASP A 140 15.72 15.84 -1.41
C ASP A 140 14.24 15.60 -1.74
N THR A 141 13.74 16.12 -2.86
CA THR A 141 12.39 15.79 -3.35
C THR A 141 12.24 14.30 -3.67
N LEU A 142 13.22 13.67 -4.33
CA LEU A 142 13.16 12.23 -4.60
C LEU A 142 13.18 11.43 -3.29
N ARG A 143 14.05 11.78 -2.34
CA ARG A 143 14.08 11.12 -1.01
C ARG A 143 12.74 11.24 -0.29
N GLU A 144 12.13 12.42 -0.33
CA GLU A 144 10.80 12.67 0.24
C GLU A 144 9.73 11.85 -0.47
N ALA A 145 9.77 11.75 -1.80
CA ALA A 145 8.84 10.93 -2.57
C ALA A 145 8.88 9.46 -2.14
N PHE A 146 10.07 8.88 -1.94
CA PHE A 146 10.22 7.53 -1.40
C PHE A 146 9.70 7.42 0.04
N LEU A 147 9.98 8.42 0.89
CA LEU A 147 9.48 8.46 2.26
C LEU A 147 7.96 8.46 2.30
N ILE A 148 7.30 9.34 1.52
CA ILE A 148 5.83 9.42 1.43
C ILE A 148 5.25 8.12 0.88
N ALA A 149 5.84 7.57 -0.19
CA ALA A 149 5.34 6.36 -0.83
C ALA A 149 5.26 5.16 0.13
N ARG A 150 6.23 5.03 1.06
CA ARG A 150 6.30 3.91 2.02
C ARG A 150 5.72 4.17 3.41
N SER A 151 5.38 5.41 3.75
CA SER A 151 4.93 5.77 5.10
C SER A 151 3.41 5.74 5.27
N GLY A 152 2.94 5.46 6.49
CA GLY A 152 1.51 5.32 6.77
C GLY A 152 0.88 4.24 5.88
N ARG A 153 -0.29 4.53 5.30
CA ARG A 153 -0.82 3.72 4.19
C ARG A 153 0.06 3.93 2.94
N PRO A 154 0.73 2.89 2.41
CA PRO A 154 1.60 3.06 1.25
C PRO A 154 0.82 3.47 0.01
N GLY A 155 1.49 4.08 -0.96
CA GLY A 155 0.85 4.52 -2.20
C GLY A 155 1.81 5.20 -3.17
N PRO A 156 1.34 5.56 -4.37
CA PRO A 156 2.18 6.16 -5.40
C PRO A 156 2.44 7.65 -5.15
N VAL A 157 3.64 8.09 -5.50
CA VAL A 157 4.04 9.51 -5.60
C VAL A 157 4.57 9.75 -7.00
N LEU A 158 4.15 10.87 -7.63
CA LEU A 158 4.69 11.28 -8.93
C LEU A 158 5.73 12.38 -8.76
N VAL A 159 6.86 12.26 -9.46
CA VAL A 159 7.91 13.27 -9.52
C VAL A 159 8.15 13.64 -10.98
N ASP A 160 7.66 14.81 -11.37
CA ASP A 160 7.82 15.37 -12.71
C ASP A 160 9.09 16.24 -12.78
N ILE A 161 9.95 15.93 -13.74
CA ILE A 161 11.32 16.49 -13.82
C ILE A 161 11.53 17.12 -15.20
N PRO A 162 11.44 18.45 -15.32
CA PRO A 162 11.77 19.21 -16.53
C PRO A 162 13.18 18.92 -17.05
N LYS A 163 13.33 18.89 -18.38
CA LYS A 163 14.61 18.56 -19.05
C LYS A 163 15.78 19.44 -18.64
N ASN A 164 15.58 20.74 -18.38
CA ASN A 164 16.66 21.62 -17.92
C ASN A 164 17.17 21.26 -16.52
N VAL A 165 16.33 20.63 -15.67
CA VAL A 165 16.74 20.16 -14.34
C VAL A 165 17.56 18.88 -14.45
N GLN A 166 17.21 18.00 -15.38
CA GLN A 166 17.95 16.76 -15.65
C GLN A 166 19.40 17.02 -16.07
N VAL A 167 19.64 18.03 -16.92
CA VAL A 167 20.98 18.33 -17.45
C VAL A 167 21.79 19.30 -16.57
N ALA A 168 21.15 20.02 -15.64
CA ALA A 168 21.86 20.91 -14.74
C ALA A 168 22.76 20.13 -13.80
N VAL A 169 23.88 20.74 -13.38
CA VAL A 169 24.89 20.12 -12.51
C VAL A 169 24.89 20.82 -11.17
N THR A 170 24.87 20.04 -10.09
CA THR A 170 24.98 20.57 -8.72
C THR A 170 25.77 19.62 -7.81
N GLU A 171 26.06 20.07 -6.59
CA GLU A 171 26.66 19.22 -5.57
C GLU A 171 25.65 18.20 -5.06
N PHE A 172 26.06 16.94 -5.10
CA PHE A 172 25.36 15.81 -4.54
C PHE A 172 26.10 15.26 -3.32
N THR A 173 25.32 14.95 -2.29
CA THR A 173 25.76 14.24 -1.09
C THR A 173 24.78 13.12 -0.83
N ASN A 174 25.31 11.89 -0.70
CA ASN A 174 24.53 10.72 -0.34
C ASN A 174 24.03 10.85 1.11
N LYS A 175 22.79 10.40 1.38
CA LYS A 175 22.19 10.42 2.71
C LYS A 175 21.71 9.01 3.08
N PRO A 176 21.65 8.65 4.37
CA PRO A 176 21.02 7.41 4.78
C PRO A 176 19.52 7.44 4.46
N VAL A 177 18.96 6.26 4.19
CA VAL A 177 17.52 6.08 3.99
C VAL A 177 16.78 6.49 5.28
N ALA A 178 15.89 7.47 5.18
CA ALA A 178 15.07 7.89 6.30
C ALA A 178 14.09 6.77 6.70
N SER A 179 13.94 6.54 8.01
CA SER A 179 12.88 5.68 8.53
C SER A 179 11.51 6.21 8.06
N PRO A 180 10.51 5.33 7.85
CA PRO A 180 9.14 5.74 7.59
C PRO A 180 8.64 6.74 8.65
N LEU A 181 7.71 7.60 8.24
CA LEU A 181 7.09 8.56 9.17
C LEU A 181 6.46 7.80 10.35
N PRO A 182 6.53 8.36 11.57
CA PRO A 182 5.92 7.74 12.74
C PRO A 182 4.44 7.46 12.50
N VAL A 183 4.02 6.24 12.84
CA VAL A 183 2.61 5.87 12.86
C VAL A 183 2.06 6.23 14.24
N PRO A 184 0.85 6.82 14.34
CA PRO A 184 0.22 7.04 15.64
C PRO A 184 0.12 5.74 16.43
N GLU A 185 0.44 5.80 17.73
CA GLU A 185 0.15 4.67 18.61
C GLU A 185 -1.35 4.51 18.77
N ALA A 186 -1.80 3.25 18.82
CA ALA A 186 -3.18 2.93 19.16
C ALA A 186 -3.55 3.46 20.55
N ASP A 187 -4.71 4.10 20.65
CA ASP A 187 -5.25 4.62 21.91
C ASP A 187 -5.53 3.47 22.89
N GLU A 188 -4.93 3.54 24.08
CA GLU A 188 -5.04 2.52 25.12
C GLU A 188 -6.48 2.30 25.62
N ASN A 189 -7.34 3.34 25.58
CA ASN A 189 -8.75 3.20 25.94
C ASN A 189 -9.52 2.42 24.88
N LEU A 190 -9.24 2.67 23.59
CA LEU A 190 -9.85 1.93 22.49
C LEU A 190 -9.38 0.47 22.47
N LEU A 191 -8.10 0.24 22.78
CA LEU A 191 -7.57 -1.12 22.98
C LEU A 191 -8.28 -1.86 24.12
N ALA A 192 -8.51 -1.17 25.26
CA ALA A 192 -9.25 -1.74 26.38
C ALA A 192 -10.71 -2.05 26.03
N GLU A 193 -11.36 -1.17 25.27
CA GLU A 193 -12.73 -1.39 24.79
C GLU A 193 -12.79 -2.57 23.82
N ALA A 194 -11.89 -2.65 22.84
CA ALA A 194 -11.77 -3.78 21.92
C ALA A 194 -11.53 -5.10 22.67
N ALA A 195 -10.63 -5.11 23.66
CA ALA A 195 -10.36 -6.29 24.49
C ALA A 195 -11.61 -6.76 25.25
N LYS A 196 -12.43 -5.81 25.76
CA LYS A 196 -13.71 -6.11 26.39
C LYS A 196 -14.69 -6.77 25.42
N LEU A 197 -14.83 -6.24 24.20
CA LEU A 197 -15.73 -6.84 23.19
C LEU A 197 -15.30 -8.26 22.83
N ILE A 198 -13.99 -8.47 22.68
CA ILE A 198 -13.41 -9.79 22.42
C ILE A 198 -13.70 -10.75 23.58
N ALA A 199 -13.60 -10.28 24.82
CA ALA A 199 -13.91 -11.08 26.01
C ALA A 199 -15.39 -11.49 26.08
N GLU A 200 -16.31 -10.63 25.62
CA GLU A 200 -17.76 -10.88 25.61
C GLU A 200 -18.21 -11.83 24.48
N SER A 201 -17.60 -11.71 23.29
CA SER A 201 -17.97 -12.45 22.07
C SER A 201 -17.97 -13.98 22.22
N LYS A 202 -18.96 -14.67 21.64
CA LYS A 202 -19.05 -16.13 21.60
C LYS A 202 -18.74 -16.70 20.21
N LYS A 203 -18.85 -15.88 19.17
CA LYS A 203 -18.60 -16.25 17.78
C LYS A 203 -17.66 -15.24 17.10
N PRO A 204 -16.41 -15.10 17.59
CA PRO A 204 -15.50 -14.13 17.02
C PRO A 204 -15.01 -14.56 15.64
N TYR A 205 -14.88 -13.58 14.75
CA TYR A 205 -14.37 -13.74 13.40
C TYR A 205 -13.34 -12.63 13.10
N ILE A 206 -12.18 -13.01 12.58
CA ILE A 206 -11.14 -12.06 12.16
C ILE A 206 -11.24 -11.91 10.64
N TYR A 207 -11.29 -10.66 10.18
CA TYR A 207 -11.28 -10.31 8.77
C TYR A 207 -9.95 -9.63 8.41
N ALA A 208 -9.05 -10.38 7.78
CA ALA A 208 -7.71 -9.92 7.41
C ALA A 208 -7.68 -9.23 6.04
N GLY A 209 -7.14 -8.01 5.99
CA GLY A 209 -6.97 -7.23 4.77
C GLY A 209 -5.56 -7.20 4.21
N GLY A 210 -5.33 -6.37 3.19
CA GLY A 210 -4.00 -6.14 2.62
C GLY A 210 -3.03 -5.49 3.61
N GLY A 211 -3.54 -4.68 4.55
CA GLY A 211 -2.73 -4.09 5.61
C GLY A 211 -2.05 -5.14 6.49
N ALA A 212 -2.67 -6.31 6.70
CA ALA A 212 -2.06 -7.41 7.43
C ALA A 212 -0.81 -7.98 6.74
N ILE A 213 -0.78 -7.97 5.40
CA ILE A 213 0.40 -8.38 4.62
C ILE A 213 1.45 -7.27 4.68
N SER A 214 1.07 -6.04 4.33
CA SER A 214 1.99 -4.90 4.29
C SER A 214 2.63 -4.60 5.65
N GLY A 215 1.91 -4.85 6.75
CA GLY A 215 2.39 -4.70 8.12
C GLY A 215 3.06 -5.95 8.70
N ASP A 216 3.21 -7.04 7.94
CA ASP A 216 3.79 -8.31 8.41
C ASP A 216 3.16 -8.80 9.74
N ALA A 217 1.82 -8.81 9.79
CA ALA A 217 1.05 -9.08 11.00
C ALA A 217 0.37 -10.46 11.03
N GLY A 218 0.78 -11.36 10.13
CA GLY A 218 0.20 -12.70 10.01
C GLY A 218 0.28 -13.51 11.31
N LYS A 219 1.43 -13.48 11.98
CA LYS A 219 1.67 -14.22 13.24
C LYS A 219 0.79 -13.69 14.37
N GLU A 220 0.61 -12.38 14.44
CA GLU A 220 -0.24 -11.72 15.42
C GLU A 220 -1.71 -12.08 15.19
N ILE A 221 -2.15 -12.13 13.93
CA ILE A 221 -3.50 -12.59 13.57
C ILE A 221 -3.71 -14.05 13.99
N GLU A 222 -2.78 -14.95 13.68
CA GLU A 222 -2.83 -16.35 14.11
C GLU A 222 -2.92 -16.46 15.62
N LYS A 223 -2.09 -15.69 16.33
CA LYS A 223 -2.05 -15.71 17.80
C LYS A 223 -3.34 -15.20 18.42
N LEU A 224 -3.89 -14.11 17.88
CA LEU A 224 -5.18 -13.57 18.33
C LEU A 224 -6.29 -14.59 18.09
N ALA A 225 -6.32 -15.24 16.93
CA ALA A 225 -7.30 -16.27 16.61
C ALA A 225 -7.23 -17.48 17.57
N GLU A 226 -6.02 -17.93 17.91
CA GLU A 226 -5.81 -19.01 18.88
C GLU A 226 -6.31 -18.65 20.28
N LEU A 227 -6.02 -17.44 20.75
CA LEU A 227 -6.39 -16.99 22.08
C LEU A 227 -7.91 -16.77 22.19
N THR A 228 -8.51 -16.18 21.17
CA THR A 228 -9.92 -15.78 21.20
C THR A 228 -10.87 -16.87 20.70
N ASP A 229 -10.31 -17.97 20.19
CA ASP A 229 -11.02 -19.04 19.50
C ASP A 229 -11.79 -18.54 18.26
N ALA A 230 -11.27 -17.50 17.60
CA ALA A 230 -11.84 -16.93 16.38
C ALA A 230 -11.48 -17.76 15.15
N TYR A 231 -12.32 -17.66 14.13
CA TYR A 231 -11.99 -18.10 12.77
C TYR A 231 -11.55 -16.92 11.93
N ILE A 232 -10.70 -17.17 10.93
CA ILE A 232 -10.06 -16.15 10.12
C ILE A 232 -10.59 -16.27 8.69
N GLY A 233 -11.18 -15.22 8.17
CA GLY A 233 -11.28 -15.04 6.73
C GLY A 233 -10.49 -13.82 6.28
N CYS A 234 -10.50 -13.59 4.98
CA CYS A 234 -9.68 -12.54 4.39
C CYS A 234 -10.36 -11.87 3.21
N SER A 235 -9.90 -10.65 2.92
CA SER A 235 -10.11 -10.02 1.62
C SER A 235 -9.23 -10.68 0.56
N MET A 236 -9.50 -10.42 -0.73
CA MET A 236 -8.58 -10.79 -1.82
C MET A 236 -7.14 -10.28 -1.55
N MET A 237 -7.03 -9.06 -1.02
CA MET A 237 -5.74 -8.44 -0.73
C MET A 237 -5.03 -9.03 0.49
N GLY A 238 -5.76 -9.72 1.37
CA GLY A 238 -5.22 -10.37 2.57
C GLY A 238 -5.03 -11.88 2.42
N ILE A 239 -5.20 -12.43 1.21
CA ILE A 239 -5.35 -13.88 0.99
C ILE A 239 -4.16 -14.72 1.46
N SER A 240 -2.96 -14.11 1.51
CA SER A 240 -1.73 -14.75 1.96
C SER A 240 -1.20 -14.21 3.29
N ALA A 241 -2.01 -13.46 4.05
CA ALA A 241 -1.59 -12.94 5.36
C ALA A 241 -1.41 -14.07 6.39
N VAL A 242 -2.17 -15.16 6.26
CA VAL A 242 -2.13 -16.34 7.14
C VAL A 242 -1.96 -17.60 6.29
N PRO A 243 -1.16 -18.59 6.70
CA PRO A 243 -1.00 -19.84 5.96
C PRO A 243 -2.32 -20.60 5.79
N PHE A 244 -2.55 -21.16 4.59
CA PHE A 244 -3.73 -21.99 4.31
C PHE A 244 -3.82 -23.23 5.22
N SER A 245 -2.67 -23.72 5.70
CA SER A 245 -2.61 -24.84 6.65
C SER A 245 -3.12 -24.50 8.04
N ASN A 246 -3.37 -23.22 8.36
CA ASN A 246 -3.90 -22.83 9.65
C ASN A 246 -5.34 -23.37 9.80
N PRO A 247 -5.65 -24.18 10.83
CA PRO A 247 -6.96 -24.82 10.97
C PRO A 247 -8.10 -23.84 11.27
N ARG A 248 -7.83 -22.56 11.52
CA ARG A 248 -8.82 -21.49 11.72
C ARG A 248 -9.04 -20.66 10.46
N PHE A 249 -8.21 -20.82 9.44
CA PHE A 249 -8.36 -20.09 8.18
C PHE A 249 -9.50 -20.69 7.35
N LEU A 250 -10.39 -19.82 6.88
CA LEU A 250 -11.57 -20.16 6.08
C LEU A 250 -11.44 -19.65 4.62
N GLY A 251 -10.36 -18.94 4.31
CA GLY A 251 -10.13 -18.38 2.98
C GLY A 251 -10.85 -17.05 2.74
N MET A 252 -10.90 -16.67 1.47
CA MET A 252 -11.47 -15.40 1.03
C MET A 252 -12.96 -15.34 1.38
N GLN A 253 -13.40 -14.23 1.95
CA GLN A 253 -14.80 -13.88 2.17
C GLN A 253 -15.27 -12.89 1.08
N GLY A 254 -16.56 -12.91 0.76
CA GLY A 254 -17.20 -11.90 -0.09
C GLY A 254 -18.03 -12.51 -1.22
N MET A 255 -18.33 -11.70 -2.23
CA MET A 255 -19.22 -12.06 -3.36
C MET A 255 -18.83 -13.37 -4.07
N HIS A 256 -17.54 -13.68 -4.14
CA HIS A 256 -16.99 -14.94 -4.71
C HIS A 256 -16.10 -15.66 -3.70
N GLY A 257 -16.34 -15.43 -2.40
CA GLY A 257 -15.59 -16.06 -1.32
C GLY A 257 -15.99 -17.52 -1.09
N HIS A 258 -15.26 -18.17 -0.20
CA HIS A 258 -15.61 -19.49 0.29
C HIS A 258 -16.91 -19.42 1.11
N TYR A 259 -17.77 -20.42 0.92
CA TYR A 259 -19.03 -20.55 1.63
C TYR A 259 -18.82 -20.52 3.15
N ALA A 260 -17.90 -21.35 3.66
CA ALA A 260 -17.57 -21.41 5.08
C ALA A 260 -17.12 -20.06 5.66
N SER A 261 -16.31 -19.30 4.93
CA SER A 261 -15.83 -17.97 5.34
C SER A 261 -16.98 -16.97 5.42
N SER A 262 -17.84 -16.97 4.41
CA SER A 262 -18.98 -16.04 4.32
C SER A 262 -20.07 -16.35 5.34
N MET A 263 -20.37 -17.63 5.57
CA MET A 263 -21.31 -18.06 6.60
C MET A 263 -20.78 -17.81 8.01
N ALA A 264 -19.49 -18.06 8.25
CA ALA A 264 -18.87 -17.73 9.53
C ALA A 264 -18.93 -16.23 9.82
N GLN A 265 -18.69 -15.38 8.82
CA GLN A 265 -18.85 -13.92 8.99
C GLN A 265 -20.30 -13.52 9.29
N ALA A 266 -21.27 -14.07 8.55
CA ALA A 266 -22.69 -13.71 8.71
C ALA A 266 -23.27 -14.12 10.08
N GLU A 267 -22.73 -15.20 10.66
CA GLU A 267 -23.14 -15.78 11.95
C GLU A 267 -22.29 -15.28 13.12
N ALA A 268 -21.21 -14.54 12.86
CA ALA A 268 -20.36 -13.98 13.89
C ALA A 268 -21.11 -12.94 14.73
N ASP A 269 -20.76 -12.85 16.01
CA ASP A 269 -21.24 -11.79 16.91
C ASP A 269 -20.21 -10.66 17.10
N LEU A 270 -18.99 -10.87 16.61
CA LEU A 270 -17.91 -9.89 16.58
C LEU A 270 -17.04 -10.11 15.35
N VAL A 271 -16.83 -9.05 14.58
CA VAL A 271 -15.83 -9.02 13.50
C VAL A 271 -14.67 -8.11 13.91
N ILE A 272 -13.47 -8.69 13.92
CA ILE A 272 -12.21 -7.98 14.14
C ILE A 272 -11.57 -7.76 12.77
N CYS A 273 -11.75 -6.56 12.22
CA CYS A 273 -11.16 -6.17 10.95
C CYS A 273 -9.71 -5.71 11.16
N ALA A 274 -8.78 -6.41 10.51
CA ALA A 274 -7.35 -6.18 10.61
C ALA A 274 -6.79 -5.69 9.26
N GLY A 275 -6.67 -4.37 9.10
CA GLY A 275 -6.05 -3.75 7.92
C GLY A 275 -6.86 -3.90 6.63
N ALA A 276 -8.19 -3.81 6.69
CA ALA A 276 -9.08 -3.88 5.55
C ALA A 276 -10.08 -2.71 5.51
N ARG A 277 -10.39 -2.22 4.30
CA ARG A 277 -11.31 -1.08 4.07
C ARG A 277 -12.79 -1.43 3.89
N PHE A 278 -13.19 -2.67 4.16
CA PHE A 278 -14.56 -3.17 3.91
C PHE A 278 -15.11 -2.84 2.51
N SER A 279 -14.45 -3.33 1.45
CA SER A 279 -14.90 -3.09 0.07
C SER A 279 -16.34 -3.59 -0.17
N ASP A 280 -17.01 -3.01 -1.16
CA ASP A 280 -18.34 -3.41 -1.62
C ASP A 280 -18.38 -4.89 -2.07
N ARG A 281 -17.31 -5.39 -2.67
CA ARG A 281 -17.17 -6.80 -3.08
C ARG A 281 -17.01 -7.76 -1.90
N ALA A 282 -16.49 -7.29 -0.78
CA ALA A 282 -16.40 -8.08 0.46
C ALA A 282 -17.71 -8.04 1.23
N THR A 283 -18.28 -6.84 1.41
CA THR A 283 -19.43 -6.63 2.30
C THR A 283 -20.78 -6.90 1.65
N GLY A 284 -20.91 -6.68 0.33
CA GLY A 284 -22.21 -6.70 -0.33
C GLY A 284 -23.15 -5.66 0.27
N LYS A 285 -24.28 -6.12 0.83
CA LYS A 285 -25.22 -5.22 1.52
C LYS A 285 -24.74 -4.98 2.96
N LYS A 286 -24.30 -3.75 3.24
CA LYS A 286 -23.75 -3.33 4.53
C LYS A 286 -24.64 -3.69 5.73
N ASP A 287 -25.94 -3.39 5.66
CA ASP A 287 -26.91 -3.68 6.74
C ASP A 287 -27.11 -5.19 6.99
N VAL A 288 -26.81 -6.02 6.00
CA VAL A 288 -26.82 -7.48 6.16
C VAL A 288 -25.51 -7.94 6.76
N TYR A 289 -24.39 -7.38 6.29
CA TYR A 289 -23.04 -7.70 6.78
C TYR A 289 -22.88 -7.42 8.28
N THR A 290 -23.44 -6.31 8.78
CA THR A 290 -23.28 -5.88 10.18
C THR A 290 -24.43 -6.31 11.11
N ARG A 291 -25.45 -6.99 10.60
CA ARG A 291 -26.71 -7.23 11.34
C ARG A 291 -26.53 -7.89 12.71
N ASN A 292 -25.64 -8.87 12.78
CA ASN A 292 -25.49 -9.75 13.94
C ASN A 292 -24.21 -9.51 14.72
N CYS A 293 -23.33 -8.62 14.25
CA CYS A 293 -21.99 -8.47 14.81
C CYS A 293 -21.70 -7.04 15.25
N ARG A 294 -20.88 -6.95 16.30
CA ARG A 294 -20.12 -5.75 16.60
C ARG A 294 -18.86 -5.70 15.75
N ILE A 295 -18.33 -4.52 15.47
CA ILE A 295 -17.18 -4.31 14.60
C ILE A 295 -16.04 -3.63 15.36
N ILE A 296 -14.88 -4.30 15.43
CA ILE A 296 -13.60 -3.66 15.73
C ILE A 296 -12.89 -3.42 14.40
N HIS A 297 -12.50 -2.18 14.11
CA HIS A 297 -11.79 -1.84 12.87
C HIS A 297 -10.42 -1.27 13.21
N ILE A 298 -9.37 -2.00 12.81
CA ILE A 298 -7.98 -1.58 12.97
C ILE A 298 -7.43 -1.22 11.59
N ASP A 299 -7.01 0.04 11.42
CA ASP A 299 -6.38 0.50 10.19
C ASP A 299 -5.28 1.54 10.52
N ILE A 300 -4.28 1.64 9.65
CA ILE A 300 -3.22 2.64 9.78
C ILE A 300 -3.70 4.02 9.33
N ASP A 301 -4.67 4.05 8.42
CA ASP A 301 -5.24 5.26 7.84
C ASP A 301 -6.54 5.62 8.56
N ALA A 302 -6.51 6.68 9.37
CA ALA A 302 -7.68 7.19 10.06
C ALA A 302 -8.85 7.50 9.10
N ALA A 303 -8.57 7.83 7.83
CA ALA A 303 -9.62 8.09 6.86
C ALA A 303 -10.40 6.83 6.48
N GLU A 304 -9.86 5.62 6.68
CA GLU A 304 -10.54 4.34 6.39
C GLU A 304 -11.47 3.90 7.51
N ILE A 305 -11.26 4.38 8.74
CA ILE A 305 -12.16 4.11 9.87
C ILE A 305 -13.51 4.76 9.62
N ASP A 306 -14.60 4.02 9.87
CA ASP A 306 -16.00 4.44 9.69
C ASP A 306 -16.40 4.89 8.28
N LYS A 307 -15.51 4.77 7.28
CA LYS A 307 -15.78 5.17 5.89
C LYS A 307 -16.88 4.31 5.25
N ASN A 308 -16.73 2.99 5.34
CA ASN A 308 -17.61 2.04 4.66
C ASN A 308 -18.57 1.34 5.61
N ILE A 309 -18.11 0.97 6.79
CA ILE A 309 -18.86 0.33 7.87
C ILE A 309 -18.59 1.14 9.12
N ILE A 310 -19.63 1.53 9.85
CA ILE A 310 -19.48 2.18 11.15
C ILE A 310 -19.00 1.12 12.15
N SER A 311 -17.87 1.39 12.78
CA SER A 311 -17.26 0.52 13.78
C SER A 311 -17.84 0.79 15.17
N ASP A 312 -17.89 -0.25 16.01
CA ASP A 312 -18.10 -0.07 17.45
C ASP A 312 -16.84 0.48 18.10
N VAL A 313 -15.67 0.02 17.63
CA VAL A 313 -14.35 0.47 18.08
C VAL A 313 -13.44 0.62 16.87
N GLY A 314 -13.09 1.86 16.52
CA GLY A 314 -12.18 2.19 15.43
C GLY A 314 -10.79 2.56 15.94
N ILE A 315 -9.79 1.72 15.71
CA ILE A 315 -8.42 1.91 16.19
C ILE A 315 -7.54 2.33 15.02
N THR A 316 -6.99 3.55 15.09
CA THR A 316 -5.94 3.99 14.19
C THR A 316 -4.58 3.56 14.73
N GLY A 317 -3.79 2.82 13.95
CA GLY A 317 -2.45 2.42 14.36
C GLY A 317 -1.80 1.42 13.42
N ASP A 318 -0.51 1.18 13.62
CA ASP A 318 0.20 0.10 12.93
C ASP A 318 -0.41 -1.25 13.34
N ILE A 319 -0.76 -2.07 12.35
CA ILE A 319 -1.54 -3.29 12.57
C ILE A 319 -0.81 -4.30 13.46
N LYS A 320 0.51 -4.45 13.27
CA LYS A 320 1.31 -5.44 14.00
C LYS A 320 1.44 -5.08 15.47
N SER A 321 1.85 -3.86 15.76
CA SER A 321 1.98 -3.35 17.13
C SER A 321 0.63 -3.26 17.85
N THR A 322 -0.43 -2.85 17.14
CA THR A 322 -1.80 -2.78 17.70
C THR A 322 -2.30 -4.17 18.09
N LEU A 323 -2.16 -5.16 17.20
CA LEU A 323 -2.54 -6.55 17.51
C LEU A 323 -1.70 -7.12 18.65
N ALA A 324 -0.40 -6.83 18.71
CA ALA A 324 0.47 -7.28 19.80
C ALA A 324 0.02 -6.72 21.17
N LYS A 325 -0.32 -5.43 21.23
CA LYS A 325 -0.90 -4.82 22.44
C LYS A 325 -2.24 -5.49 22.80
N LEU A 326 -3.14 -5.65 21.84
CA LEU A 326 -4.44 -6.28 22.05
C LEU A 326 -4.34 -7.73 22.55
N ILE A 327 -3.40 -8.51 22.00
CA ILE A 327 -3.09 -9.89 22.42
C ILE A 327 -2.71 -9.93 23.90
N SER A 328 -1.99 -8.93 24.41
CA SER A 328 -1.59 -8.87 25.82
C SER A 328 -2.76 -8.61 26.79
N MET A 329 -3.89 -8.13 26.26
CA MET A 329 -5.06 -7.73 27.04
C MET A 329 -6.18 -8.79 27.03
N VAL A 330 -6.10 -9.79 26.14
CA VAL A 330 -7.14 -10.80 25.96
C VAL A 330 -6.77 -12.14 26.57
N GLY A 331 -7.75 -12.78 27.22
CA GLY A 331 -7.60 -14.10 27.81
C GLY A 331 -7.87 -15.23 26.82
N LYS A 332 -7.35 -16.43 27.12
CA LYS A 332 -7.65 -17.64 26.35
C LYS A 332 -9.12 -18.03 26.49
N LYS A 333 -9.78 -18.31 25.37
CA LYS A 333 -11.18 -18.73 25.27
C LYS A 333 -11.33 -20.10 24.63
N SER A 334 -12.51 -20.68 24.82
CA SER A 334 -12.95 -21.91 24.17
C SER A 334 -14.44 -21.75 23.88
N ASN A 335 -14.81 -21.81 22.60
CA ASN A 335 -16.16 -21.68 22.09
C ASN A 335 -16.53 -22.98 21.32
N PRO A 336 -16.81 -24.10 22.01
CA PRO A 336 -17.09 -25.39 21.37
C PRO A 336 -18.29 -25.35 20.42
N GLU A 337 -19.33 -24.59 20.78
CA GLU A 337 -20.51 -24.39 19.94
C GLU A 337 -20.17 -23.64 18.65
N TRP A 338 -19.30 -22.63 18.73
CA TRP A 338 -18.85 -21.89 17.56
C TRP A 338 -18.04 -22.77 16.63
N LYS A 339 -17.07 -23.51 17.18
CA LYS A 339 -16.30 -24.51 16.44
C LYS A 339 -17.22 -25.51 15.74
N ALA A 340 -18.19 -26.10 16.45
CA ALA A 340 -19.11 -27.06 15.88
C ALA A 340 -19.99 -26.46 14.77
N GLN A 341 -20.37 -25.18 14.87
CA GLN A 341 -21.11 -24.47 13.83
C GLN A 341 -20.24 -24.26 12.58
N VAL A 342 -19.01 -23.77 12.73
CA VAL A 342 -18.12 -23.51 11.59
C VAL A 342 -17.68 -24.80 10.88
N GLU A 343 -17.46 -25.89 11.61
CA GLU A 343 -17.14 -27.19 10.98
C GLU A 343 -18.29 -27.73 10.12
N LYS A 344 -19.56 -27.38 10.42
CA LYS A 344 -20.68 -27.69 9.50
C LYS A 344 -20.55 -26.90 8.20
N PHE A 345 -20.24 -25.61 8.28
CA PHE A 345 -20.06 -24.80 7.07
C PHE A 345 -18.89 -25.23 6.20
N ARG A 346 -17.86 -25.88 6.77
CA ARG A 346 -16.74 -26.45 6.02
C ARG A 346 -17.11 -27.73 5.26
N ALA A 347 -18.11 -28.45 5.73
CA ALA A 347 -18.54 -29.71 5.14
C ALA A 347 -19.50 -29.52 3.95
N ASP A 348 -20.17 -28.38 3.89
CA ASP A 348 -21.07 -27.95 2.81
C ASP A 348 -20.32 -27.29 1.65
#